data_AF-A0A8T7KFN4-F1
#
_entry.id   AF-A0A8T7KFN4-F1
#
_cell.length_a   1.000
_cell.length_b   1.000
_cell.length_c   1.000
_cell.angle_alpha   90.00
_cell.angle_beta   90.00
_cell.angle_gamma   90.00
#
_symmetry.space_group_name_H-M   'P 1'
#
loop_
_entity.id
_entity.type
_entity.pdbx_description
1 polymer ?
#
loop_
_entity_poly.entity_id
_entity_poly.type
_entity_poly.pdbx_seq_one_letter_code
_entity_poly.pdbx_strand_id
1 'polypeptide(L)' 'MADSTKRTVRKGRVYPMKVADVEYRAFIWQSGSGFCGRLEDQPQVALCRGRTVVAVRNQLSAALLALQAQDLK' A
#
# COMPACT_ATOMS: atom_id res chain seq x y z
N MET A 1 11.61 22.09 22.89
CA MET A 1 11.93 21.41 21.63
C MET A 1 10.66 21.41 20.81
N ALA A 2 10.59 22.17 19.73
CA ALA A 2 9.41 22.20 18.88
C ALA A 2 9.43 20.95 18.00
N ASP A 3 8.60 19.98 18.32
CA ASP A 3 8.26 18.87 17.43
C ASP A 3 7.63 19.48 16.18
N SER A 4 8.47 19.77 15.18
CA SER A 4 7.97 20.09 13.86
C SER A 4 7.37 18.79 13.34
N THR A 5 6.07 18.60 13.56
CA THR A 5 5.28 17.55 12.93
C THR A 5 5.28 17.83 11.43
N LYS A 6 6.40 17.54 10.77
CA LYS A 6 6.58 17.65 9.32
C LYS A 6 5.59 16.67 8.73
N ARG A 7 4.41 17.17 8.42
CA ARG A 7 3.34 16.46 7.72
C ARG A 7 3.96 16.01 6.40
N THR A 8 4.39 14.76 6.35
CA THR A 8 5.07 14.21 5.19
C THR A 8 4.01 13.95 4.13
N VAL A 9 3.73 14.96 3.32
CA VAL A 9 2.82 14.85 2.18
C VAL A 9 3.57 14.12 1.08
N ARG A 10 3.18 12.87 0.82
CA ARG A 10 3.76 12.06 -0.25
C ARG A 10 2.95 12.32 -1.53
N LYS A 11 3.62 12.70 -2.62
CA LYS A 11 2.99 12.82 -3.93
C LYS A 11 2.96 11.44 -4.58
N GLY A 12 1.77 10.88 -4.73
CA GLY A 12 1.54 9.57 -5.32
C GLY A 12 0.25 9.52 -6.11
N ARG A 13 -0.11 8.34 -6.58
CA ARG A 13 -1.38 8.08 -7.25
C ARG A 13 -2.12 6.96 -6.52
N VAL A 14 -3.44 7.07 -6.50
CA VAL A 14 -4.32 6.01 -6.03
C VAL A 14 -4.62 5.10 -7.22
N TYR A 15 -4.44 3.80 -7.01
CA TYR A 15 -4.72 2.76 -7.98
C TYR A 15 -5.84 1.88 -7.44
N PRO A 16 -6.95 1.74 -8.17
CA PRO A 16 -7.96 0.75 -7.83
C PRO A 16 -7.38 -0.65 -8.07
N MET A 17 -7.65 -1.56 -7.15
CA MET A 17 -7.29 -2.97 -7.27
C MET A 17 -8.39 -3.84 -6.69
N LYS A 18 -8.62 -5.01 -7.30
CA LYS A 18 -9.62 -5.97 -6.85
C LYS A 18 -8.91 -7.24 -6.37
N VAL A 19 -9.18 -7.68 -5.14
CA VAL A 19 -8.59 -8.88 -4.52
C VAL A 19 -9.69 -9.66 -3.82
N ALA A 20 -9.84 -10.95 -4.17
CA ALA A 20 -10.91 -11.83 -3.68
C ALA A 20 -12.30 -11.18 -3.73
N ASP A 21 -12.64 -10.61 -4.89
CA ASP A 21 -13.89 -9.91 -5.18
C ASP A 21 -14.13 -8.59 -4.43
N VAL A 22 -13.23 -8.18 -3.54
CA VAL A 22 -13.29 -6.89 -2.83
C VAL A 22 -12.44 -5.85 -3.55
N GLU A 23 -12.99 -4.65 -3.72
CA GLU A 23 -12.26 -3.50 -4.27
C GLU A 23 -11.50 -2.75 -3.17
N TYR A 24 -10.24 -2.44 -3.46
CA TYR A 24 -9.33 -1.73 -2.57
C TYR A 24 -8.64 -0.59 -3.31
N ARG A 25 -8.27 0.45 -2.55
CA ARG A 25 -7.50 1.59 -3.06
C ARG A 25 -6.06 1.55 -2.56
N ALA A 26 -5.13 1.30 -3.48
CA ALA A 26 -3.70 1.34 -3.20
C ALA A 26 -3.14 2.72 -3.52
N PHE A 27 -2.62 3.43 -2.51
CA PHE A 27 -1.86 4.65 -2.72
C PHE A 27 -0.38 4.30 -2.92
N ILE A 28 0.15 4.60 -4.10
CA ILE A 28 1.54 4.30 -4.48
C ILE A 28 2.25 5.61 -4.84
N TRP A 29 3.42 5.83 -4.26
CA TRP A 29 4.25 7.01 -4.49
C TRP A 29 5.70 6.61 -4.74
N GLN A 30 6.44 7.49 -5.43
CA GLN A 30 7.86 7.30 -5.66
C GLN A 30 8.66 7.59 -4.39
N SER A 31 9.61 6.73 -4.07
CA SER A 31 10.48 6.84 -2.91
C SER A 31 11.92 6.54 -3.33
N GLY A 32 12.68 7.61 -3.60
CA GLY A 32 14.03 7.48 -4.18
C GLY A 32 13.99 6.86 -5.58
N SER A 33 14.77 5.80 -5.79
CA SER A 33 14.82 5.03 -7.04
C SER A 33 13.73 3.95 -7.15
N GLY A 34 12.85 3.83 -6.15
CA GLY A 34 11.78 2.84 -6.13
C GLY A 34 10.41 3.43 -5.87
N PHE A 35 9.47 2.55 -5.59
CA PHE A 35 8.09 2.86 -5.27
C PHE A 35 7.73 2.23 -3.92
N CYS A 36 6.90 2.96 -3.18
CA CYS A 36 6.29 2.48 -1.95
C CYS A 36 4.78 2.56 -2.12
N GLY A 37 4.06 1.63 -1.51
CA GLY A 37 2.60 1.63 -1.54
C GLY A 37 1.98 1.17 -0.24
N ARG A 38 0.78 1.66 0.01
CA ARG A 38 -0.09 1.28 1.12
C ARG A 38 -1.52 1.17 0.64
N LEU A 39 -2.36 0.49 1.41
CA LEU A 39 -3.80 0.50 1.19
C LEU A 39 -4.42 1.63 2.02
N GLU A 40 -5.24 2.45 1.38
CA GLU A 40 -5.94 3.54 2.06
C GLU A 40 -7.06 2.99 2.96
N ASP A 41 -7.72 1.92 2.51
CA ASP A 41 -8.87 1.32 3.21
C ASP A 41 -8.43 0.33 4.32
N GLN A 42 -7.17 -0.11 4.33
CA GLN A 42 -6.64 -1.06 5.31
C GLN A 42 -5.23 -0.68 5.78
N PRO A 43 -5.10 0.25 6.74
CA PRO A 43 -3.80 0.69 7.26
C PRO A 43 -3.04 -0.41 8.03
N GLN A 44 -3.73 -1.48 8.42
CA GLN A 44 -3.15 -2.67 9.04
C GLN A 44 -2.27 -3.49 8.08
N VAL A 45 -2.49 -3.35 6.76
CA VAL A 45 -1.62 -3.99 5.78
C VAL A 45 -0.30 -3.24 5.72
N ALA A 46 0.79 -3.97 5.92
CA ALA A 46 2.12 -3.39 5.91
C ALA A 46 2.44 -2.68 4.58
N LEU A 47 3.18 -1.59 4.69
CA LEU A 47 3.68 -0.83 3.56
C LEU A 47 4.59 -1.70 2.69
N CYS A 48 4.29 -1.77 1.40
CA CYS A 48 5.03 -2.55 0.42
C CYS A 48 6.00 -1.68 -0.37
N ARG A 49 7.09 -2.28 -0.85
CA ARG A 49 8.17 -1.58 -1.59
C ARG A 49 8.61 -2.39 -2.79
N GLY A 50 8.75 -1.73 -3.94
CA GLY A 50 9.14 -2.36 -5.19
C GLY A 50 9.87 -1.41 -6.11
N ARG A 51 10.59 -1.96 -7.11
CA ARG A 51 11.27 -1.16 -8.14
C ARG A 51 10.31 -0.56 -9.17
N THR A 52 9.09 -1.10 -9.26
CA THR A 52 8.03 -0.63 -10.15
C THR A 52 6.70 -0.54 -9.41
N VAL A 53 5.78 0.26 -9.94
CA VAL A 53 4.40 0.35 -9.44
C VAL A 53 3.72 -1.02 -9.45
N VAL A 54 3.94 -1.81 -10.50
CA VAL A 54 3.37 -3.17 -10.63
C VAL A 54 3.89 -4.10 -9.54
N ALA A 55 5.20 -4.05 -9.23
CA ALA A 55 5.76 -4.86 -8.15
C ALA A 55 5.14 -4.53 -6.79
N VAL A 56 4.94 -3.24 -6.50
CA VAL A 56 4.26 -2.80 -5.27
C VAL A 56 2.81 -3.29 -5.23
N ARG A 57 2.08 -3.17 -6.35
CA ARG A 57 0.68 -3.65 -6.44
C ARG A 57 0.58 -5.16 -6.21
N ASN A 58 1.49 -5.94 -6.80
CA ASN A 58 1.51 -7.40 -6.64
C ASN A 58 1.79 -7.79 -5.18
N GLN A 59 2.73 -7.11 -4.51
CA GLN A 59 3.01 -7.33 -3.09
C GLN A 59 1.80 -6.98 -2.20
N LEU A 60 1.13 -5.85 -2.44
CA LEU A 60 -0.08 -5.48 -1.72
C LEU A 60 -1.21 -6.50 -1.91
N SER A 61 -1.34 -7.04 -3.14
CA SER A 61 -2.34 -8.08 -3.44
C SER A 61 -2.03 -9.37 -2.69
N ALA A 62 -0.77 -9.80 -2.66
CA ALA A 62 -0.35 -10.98 -1.91
C ALA A 62 -0.56 -10.82 -0.39
N ALA A 63 -0.27 -9.62 0.15
CA ALA A 63 -0.49 -9.32 1.57
C ALA A 63 -1.99 -9.37 1.94
N LEU A 64 -2.86 -8.84 1.08
CA LEU A 64 -4.32 -8.93 1.25
C LEU A 64 -4.83 -10.37 1.23
N LEU A 65 -4.35 -11.19 0.29
CA LEU A 65 -4.71 -12.61 0.22
C LEU A 65 -4.27 -13.35 1.48
N ALA A 66 -3.07 -13.06 1.99
CA ALA A 66 -2.56 -13.66 3.22
C ALA A 66 -3.41 -13.26 4.45
N LEU A 67 -3.87 -12.01 4.52
CA LEU A 67 -4.77 -11.55 5.58
C LEU A 67 -6.15 -12.22 5.52
N GLN A 68 -6.74 -12.31 4.32
CA GLN A 68 -8.02 -13.00 4.13
C GLN A 68 -7.94 -14.50 4.48
N ALA A 69 -6.81 -15.15 4.19
CA ALA A 69 -6.57 -16.53 4.58
C ALA A 69 -6.44 -16.71 6.10
N GLN A 70 -6.11 -15.66 6.85
CA GLN A 70 -6.04 -15.69 8.32
C GLN A 70 -7.39 -15.41 8.99
N ASP A 71 -8.23 -14.57 8.38
CA ASP A 71 -9.58 -14.24 8.89
C ASP A 71 -10.56 -15.43 8.78
N LEU A 72 -10.26 -16.41 7.91
CA LEU A 72 -11.08 -17.60 7.68
C LEU A 72 -10.76 -18.78 8.64
N LYS A 73 -10.02 -18.55 9.73
CA LYS A 73 -9.64 -19.56 10.73
C LYS A 73 -10.23 -19.24 12.10
#